data_AF-A0A6H9Z9V0-F1
#
_entry.id   AF-A0A6H9Z9V0-F1
#
_cell.length_a   1.000
_cell.length_b   1.000
_cell.length_c   1.000
_cell.angle_alpha   90.00
_cell.angle_beta   90.00
_cell.angle_gamma   90.00
#
_symmetry.space_group_name_H-M   'P 1'
#
loop_
_entity.id
_entity.type
_entity.pdbx_description
1 polymer ?
#
loop_
_entity_poly.entity_id
_entity_poly.type
_entity_poly.pdbx_seq_one_letter_code
_entity_poly.pdbx_strand_id
1 'polypeptide(L)'
;MTTSPDTLSTAVKAITSSQARQHPVVMITYSAGGKSRVFVPDWGELRVIDDRRLRVAVWPSDPTAANLDHDGSVLLIVTALSDVHLVHATARRLVNAAMVWAHYELTITSARIVDRGTAPHPQAGHNGNAGKELLAHRLPKAADKHREYRRDPRPLSSSAIIID
;
A
#
# COMPACT_ATOMS: atom_id res chain seq x y z
N MET A 1 -20.56 8.00 0.09
CA MET A 1 -20.19 7.27 -1.14
C MET A 1 -20.42 5.79 -0.88
N THR A 2 -21.33 5.18 -1.63
CA THR A 2 -21.73 3.78 -1.47
C THR A 2 -20.68 2.88 -2.14
N THR A 3 -20.17 1.86 -1.45
CA THR A 3 -19.26 0.88 -2.05
C THR A 3 -20.00 0.01 -3.06
N SER A 4 -19.43 -0.19 -4.25
CA SER A 4 -19.88 -1.27 -5.13
C SER A 4 -19.67 -2.62 -4.42
N PRO A 5 -20.66 -3.54 -4.45
CA PRO A 5 -20.54 -4.87 -3.85
C PRO A 5 -19.27 -5.62 -4.30
N ASP A 6 -18.89 -5.45 -5.57
CA ASP A 6 -17.71 -6.08 -6.16
C ASP A 6 -16.41 -5.59 -5.53
N THR A 7 -16.33 -4.28 -5.24
CA THR A 7 -15.13 -3.68 -4.64
C THR A 7 -14.92 -4.16 -3.21
N LEU A 8 -16.00 -4.31 -2.45
CA LEU A 8 -15.95 -4.85 -1.09
C LEU A 8 -15.50 -6.31 -1.10
N SER A 9 -16.13 -7.16 -1.92
CA SER A 9 -15.73 -8.57 -2.05
C SER A 9 -14.27 -8.72 -2.47
N THR A 10 -13.82 -7.90 -3.42
CA THR A 10 -12.42 -7.90 -3.89
C THR A 10 -11.47 -7.48 -2.77
N ALA A 11 -11.82 -6.46 -1.98
CA ALA A 11 -10.99 -6.01 -0.86
C ALA A 11 -10.88 -7.08 0.26
N VAL A 12 -11.96 -7.78 0.59
CA VAL A 12 -11.93 -8.88 1.56
C VAL A 12 -11.05 -10.03 1.05
N LYS A 13 -11.18 -10.40 -0.23
CA LYS A 13 -10.28 -11.37 -0.87
C LYS A 13 -8.83 -10.92 -0.83
N ALA A 14 -8.55 -9.63 -1.06
CA ALA A 14 -7.22 -9.07 -0.96
C ALA A 14 -6.64 -9.26 0.44
N ILE A 15 -7.41 -8.97 1.50
CA ILE A 15 -6.99 -9.17 2.90
C ILE A 15 -6.64 -10.63 3.14
N THR A 16 -7.55 -11.57 2.82
CA THR A 16 -7.30 -13.01 2.99
C THR A 16 -6.08 -13.47 2.21
N SER A 17 -5.89 -12.99 0.98
CA SER A 17 -4.75 -13.37 0.14
C SER A 17 -3.42 -12.81 0.65
N SER A 18 -3.42 -11.58 1.19
CA SER A 18 -2.26 -10.94 1.81
C SER A 18 -1.81 -11.77 3.02
N GLN A 19 -2.78 -12.17 3.84
CA GLN A 19 -2.57 -13.06 4.98
C GLN A 19 -2.16 -14.48 4.61
N ALA A 20 -2.48 -14.99 3.42
CA ALA A 20 -1.98 -16.29 2.99
C ALA A 20 -0.53 -16.22 2.44
N ARG A 21 -0.09 -15.03 2.01
CA ARG A 21 1.19 -14.81 1.30
C ARG A 21 2.28 -14.13 2.13
N GLN A 22 2.03 -13.86 3.40
CA GLN A 22 2.95 -13.16 4.30
C GLN A 22 3.18 -11.72 3.87
N HIS A 23 2.18 -11.14 3.21
CA HIS A 23 2.19 -9.72 2.89
C HIS A 23 1.60 -8.94 4.07
N PRO A 24 2.23 -7.83 4.47
CA PRO A 24 1.72 -7.02 5.55
C PRO A 24 0.41 -6.34 5.15
N VAL A 25 -0.57 -6.36 6.05
CA VAL A 25 -1.69 -5.41 6.02
C VAL A 25 -1.30 -4.26 6.92
N VAL A 26 -1.31 -3.04 6.41
CA VAL A 26 -0.98 -1.86 7.22
C VAL A 26 -2.28 -1.28 7.76
N MET A 27 -2.38 -1.14 9.07
CA MET A 27 -3.51 -0.53 9.76
C MET A 27 -3.13 0.87 10.23
N ILE A 28 -3.95 1.86 9.91
CA ILE A 28 -3.84 3.23 10.39
C ILE A 28 -5.02 3.49 11.32
N THR A 29 -4.73 3.88 12.55
CA THR A 29 -5.71 4.30 13.53
C THR A 29 -5.55 5.78 13.84
N TYR A 30 -6.62 6.43 14.25
CA TYR A 30 -6.60 7.85 14.62
C TYR A 30 -6.95 8.00 16.10
N SER A 31 -6.12 8.75 16.82
CA SER A 31 -6.47 9.20 18.16
C SER A 31 -7.56 10.27 18.11
N ALA A 32 -8.24 10.51 19.25
CA ALA A 32 -9.20 11.60 19.40
C ALA A 32 -8.60 12.99 19.08
N GLY A 33 -7.28 13.16 19.24
CA GLY A 33 -6.56 14.37 18.87
C GLY A 33 -6.10 14.43 17.41
N GLY A 34 -6.58 13.53 16.54
CA GLY A 34 -6.29 13.51 15.11
C GLY A 34 -4.92 12.95 14.73
N LYS A 35 -4.05 12.63 15.70
CA LYS A 35 -2.77 11.96 15.42
C LYS A 35 -3.02 10.55 14.92
N SER A 36 -2.49 10.22 13.74
CA SER A 36 -2.52 8.87 13.19
C SER A 36 -1.42 8.01 13.80
N ARG A 37 -1.67 6.71 13.88
CA ARG A 37 -0.68 5.69 14.24
C ARG A 37 -0.76 4.55 13.26
N VAL A 38 0.41 4.01 12.92
CA VAL A 38 0.55 2.83 12.08
C VAL A 38 0.71 1.61 12.98
N PHE A 39 -0.03 0.56 12.68
CA PHE A 39 0.04 -0.76 13.29
C PHE A 39 0.04 -1.80 12.18
N VAL A 40 0.91 -2.80 12.24
CA VAL A 40 0.97 -3.88 11.26
C VAL A 40 0.63 -5.17 12.00
N PRO A 41 -0.63 -5.66 11.95
CA PRO A 41 -0.98 -6.91 12.59
C PRO A 41 -0.16 -8.07 12.03
N ASP A 42 0.32 -8.92 12.93
CA ASP A 42 1.01 -10.15 12.55
C ASP A 42 0.02 -11.22 12.06
N TRP A 43 0.58 -12.32 11.57
CA TRP A 43 -0.10 -13.52 11.14
C TRP A 43 -0.98 -14.10 12.24
N GLY A 44 -2.30 -13.96 12.07
CA GLY A 44 -3.31 -14.46 12.99
C GLY A 44 -3.86 -13.43 13.96
N GLU A 45 -3.24 -12.25 14.07
CA GLU A 45 -3.76 -11.12 14.85
C GLU A 45 -4.94 -10.47 14.13
N LEU A 46 -4.84 -10.28 12.81
CA LEU A 46 -5.96 -9.90 11.96
C LEU A 46 -6.62 -11.16 11.39
N ARG A 47 -7.95 -11.19 11.31
CA ARG A 47 -8.72 -12.29 10.67
C ARG A 47 -9.95 -11.74 9.98
N VAL A 48 -10.26 -12.29 8.81
CA VAL A 48 -11.57 -12.08 8.17
C VAL A 48 -12.59 -12.98 8.87
N ILE A 49 -13.74 -12.41 9.25
CA ILE A 49 -14.85 -13.12 9.89
C ILE A 49 -15.96 -13.37 8.88
N ASP A 50 -16.33 -12.33 8.12
CA ASP A 50 -17.29 -12.38 7.02
C ASP A 50 -17.00 -11.26 6.00
N ASP A 51 -17.92 -11.05 5.05
CA ASP A 51 -17.78 -10.08 3.95
C ASP A 51 -17.68 -8.61 4.39
N ARG A 52 -17.95 -8.30 5.66
CA ARG A 52 -17.88 -6.95 6.22
C ARG A 52 -17.16 -6.86 7.55
N ARG A 53 -16.85 -7.97 8.20
CA ARG A 53 -16.30 -7.99 9.54
C ARG A 53 -14.93 -8.63 9.56
N LEU A 54 -14.03 -7.93 10.22
CA LEU A 54 -12.71 -8.41 10.55
C LEU A 54 -12.59 -8.47 12.07
N ARG A 55 -11.61 -9.24 12.55
CA ARG A 55 -11.22 -9.23 13.95
C ARG A 55 -9.74 -8.93 14.03
N VAL A 56 -9.36 -8.01 14.91
CA VAL A 56 -7.96 -7.73 15.22
C VAL A 56 -7.70 -7.98 16.71
N ALA A 57 -6.57 -8.61 17.02
CA ALA A 57 -6.03 -8.70 18.37
C ALA A 57 -4.87 -7.73 18.49
N VAL A 58 -4.85 -6.97 19.58
CA VAL A 58 -3.79 -5.99 19.88
C VAL A 58 -3.37 -6.18 21.33
N TRP A 59 -2.08 -5.99 21.60
CA TRP A 59 -1.60 -6.00 22.96
C TRP A 59 -2.21 -4.84 23.76
N PRO A 60 -2.78 -5.05 24.97
CA PRO A 60 -3.53 -4.00 25.67
C PRO A 60 -2.72 -2.74 26.00
N SER A 61 -1.39 -2.86 26.16
CA SER A 61 -0.52 -1.71 26.41
C SER A 61 -0.01 -1.03 25.13
N ASP A 62 -0.35 -1.55 23.94
CA ASP A 62 -0.03 -0.87 22.68
C ASP A 62 -0.91 0.39 22.53
N PRO A 63 -0.35 1.55 22.17
CA PRO A 63 -1.14 2.78 21.96
C PRO A 63 -2.27 2.65 20.94
N THR A 64 -2.21 1.67 20.04
CA THR A 64 -3.27 1.33 19.08
C THR A 64 -4.53 0.87 19.80
N ALA A 65 -4.42 0.13 20.91
CA ALA A 65 -5.58 -0.32 21.70
C ALA A 65 -6.38 0.89 22.22
N ALA A 66 -5.70 1.91 22.73
CA ALA A 66 -6.34 3.16 23.16
C ALA A 66 -7.05 3.91 22.02
N ASN A 67 -6.49 3.89 20.80
CA ASN A 67 -7.16 4.47 19.64
C ASN A 67 -8.44 3.68 19.25
N LEU A 68 -8.43 2.36 19.40
CA LEU A 68 -9.55 1.49 19.03
C LEU A 68 -10.66 1.45 20.08
N ASP A 69 -10.36 1.73 21.35
CA ASP A 69 -11.33 1.72 22.46
C ASP A 69 -12.43 2.78 22.34
N HIS A 70 -12.21 3.83 21.54
CA HIS A 70 -13.15 4.95 21.36
C HIS A 70 -13.98 4.84 20.07
N ASP A 71 -14.38 3.63 19.69
CA ASP A 71 -15.04 3.31 18.42
C ASP A 71 -14.29 3.91 17.21
N GLY A 72 -12.95 3.81 17.27
CA GLY A 72 -12.04 4.51 16.38
C GLY A 72 -12.23 4.15 14.91
N SER A 73 -12.06 5.14 14.04
CA SER A 73 -11.94 4.91 12.60
C SER A 73 -10.61 4.25 12.27
N VAL A 74 -10.66 3.23 11.43
CA VAL A 74 -9.52 2.45 10.98
C VAL A 74 -9.42 2.52 9.47
N LEU A 75 -8.21 2.72 8.96
CA LEU A 75 -7.89 2.57 7.55
C LEU A 75 -6.91 1.39 7.38
N LEU A 76 -7.29 0.39 6.61
CA LEU A 76 -6.41 -0.69 6.20
C LEU A 76 -5.89 -0.42 4.79
N ILE A 77 -4.59 -0.57 4.62
CA ILE A 77 -3.90 -0.57 3.33
C ILE A 77 -3.50 -2.01 3.05
N VAL A 78 -4.02 -2.56 1.96
CA VAL A 78 -3.84 -3.96 1.60
C VAL A 78 -3.22 -4.03 0.22
N THR A 79 -2.03 -4.59 0.12
CA THR A 79 -1.35 -4.84 -1.15
C THR A 79 -1.68 -6.26 -1.62
N ALA A 80 -2.52 -6.34 -2.64
CA ALA A 80 -2.72 -7.55 -3.42
C ALA A 80 -1.72 -7.59 -4.59
N LEU A 81 -1.60 -8.74 -5.27
CA LEU A 81 -0.63 -8.98 -6.35
C LEU A 81 -0.55 -7.86 -7.41
N SER A 82 -1.68 -7.22 -7.72
CA SER A 82 -1.72 -6.15 -8.70
C SER A 82 -2.44 -4.90 -8.20
N ASP A 83 -3.14 -4.96 -7.07
CA ASP A 83 -4.00 -3.86 -6.62
C ASP A 83 -3.62 -3.41 -5.21
N VAL A 84 -3.75 -2.10 -4.96
CA VAL A 84 -3.70 -1.53 -3.61
C VAL A 84 -5.11 -1.16 -3.20
N HIS A 85 -5.59 -1.75 -2.11
CA HIS A 85 -6.89 -1.46 -1.54
C HIS A 85 -6.76 -0.55 -0.33
N LEU A 86 -7.63 0.46 -0.27
CA LEU A 86 -7.92 1.20 0.96
C LEU A 86 -9.27 0.75 1.49
N VAL A 87 -9.29 0.24 2.72
CA VAL A 87 -10.49 -0.26 3.38
C VAL A 87 -10.70 0.53 4.66
N HIS A 88 -11.79 1.29 4.72
CA HIS A 88 -12.21 1.98 5.93
C HIS A 88 -13.08 1.06 6.77
N ALA A 89 -12.86 1.06 8.08
CA ALA A 89 -13.66 0.33 9.04
C ALA A 89 -13.85 1.15 10.33
N THR A 90 -14.85 0.79 11.13
CA THR A 90 -15.00 1.24 12.51
C THR A 90 -14.67 0.10 13.45
N ALA A 91 -13.91 0.40 14.50
CA ALA A 91 -13.57 -0.58 15.52
C ALA A 91 -14.64 -0.64 16.61
N ARG A 92 -14.83 -1.81 17.21
CA ARG A 92 -15.60 -2.01 18.43
C ARG A 92 -14.90 -3.02 19.31
N ARG A 93 -14.69 -2.70 20.58
CA ARG A 93 -14.04 -3.62 21.54
C ARG A 93 -14.94 -4.83 21.83
N LEU A 94 -14.33 -6.01 21.89
CA LEU A 94 -14.98 -7.26 22.31
C LEU A 94 -14.63 -7.53 23.78
N VAL A 95 -15.62 -7.36 24.67
CA VAL A 95 -15.43 -7.40 26.13
C VAL A 95 -15.16 -8.82 26.68
N ASN A 96 -15.54 -9.87 25.94
CA ASN A 96 -15.48 -11.27 26.38
C ASN A 96 -14.44 -12.12 25.62
N ALA A 97 -13.42 -11.48 25.04
CA ALA A 97 -12.35 -12.19 24.34
C ALA A 97 -11.19 -12.54 25.30
N ALA A 98 -10.35 -13.52 24.94
CA ALA A 98 -9.32 -14.09 25.81
C ALA A 98 -8.49 -13.03 26.56
N MET A 99 -8.31 -13.21 27.87
CA MET A 99 -7.87 -12.17 28.82
C MET A 99 -6.49 -11.53 28.57
N VAL A 100 -5.66 -12.10 27.70
CA VAL A 100 -4.30 -11.59 27.44
C VAL A 100 -4.27 -10.53 26.34
N TRP A 101 -5.17 -10.60 25.36
CA TRP A 101 -5.19 -9.72 24.20
C TRP A 101 -6.46 -8.88 24.16
N ALA A 102 -6.35 -7.60 23.80
CA ALA A 102 -7.51 -6.79 23.51
C ALA A 102 -8.01 -7.14 22.10
N HIS A 103 -9.25 -7.61 21.97
CA HIS A 103 -9.84 -7.94 20.68
C HIS A 103 -10.84 -6.89 20.25
N TYR A 104 -10.82 -6.58 18.96
CA TYR A 104 -11.71 -5.63 18.31
C TYR A 104 -12.35 -6.27 17.09
N GLU A 105 -13.66 -6.04 16.92
CA GLU A 105 -14.35 -6.24 15.65
C GLU A 105 -14.17 -4.97 14.81
N LEU A 106 -13.72 -5.13 13.56
CA LEU A 106 -13.65 -4.04 12.60
C LEU A 106 -14.78 -4.22 11.59
N THR A 107 -15.73 -3.29 11.55
CA THR A 107 -16.82 -3.29 10.57
C THR A 107 -16.43 -2.43 9.39
N ILE A 108 -16.27 -3.04 8.21
CA ILE A 108 -15.93 -2.35 6.97
C ILE A 108 -17.05 -1.39 6.58
N THR A 109 -16.73 -0.10 6.52
CA THR A 109 -17.63 0.97 6.12
C THR A 109 -17.46 1.33 4.65
N SER A 110 -16.23 1.25 4.12
CA SER A 110 -15.98 1.38 2.69
C SER A 110 -14.71 0.70 2.22
N ALA A 111 -14.62 0.43 0.92
CA ALA A 111 -13.44 -0.10 0.26
C ALA A 111 -13.28 0.53 -1.12
N ARG A 112 -12.03 0.81 -1.51
CA ARG A 112 -11.68 1.28 -2.86
C ARG A 112 -10.32 0.73 -3.29
N ILE A 113 -10.15 0.56 -4.59
CA ILE A 113 -8.85 0.30 -5.23
C ILE A 113 -8.25 1.67 -5.53
N VAL A 114 -7.04 1.94 -5.02
CA VAL A 114 -6.34 3.21 -5.23
C VAL A 114 -5.20 3.12 -6.22
N ASP A 115 -4.70 1.91 -6.45
CA ASP A 115 -3.72 1.63 -7.48
C ASP A 115 -3.99 0.23 -8.03
N ARG A 116 -3.75 0.04 -9.33
CA ARG A 116 -3.83 -1.24 -10.02
C ARG A 116 -2.47 -1.71 -10.54
N GLY A 117 -1.38 -1.09 -10.08
CA GLY A 117 -0.04 -1.40 -10.53
C GLY A 117 0.04 -1.27 -12.05
N THR A 118 0.40 -2.36 -12.74
CA THR A 118 0.43 -2.43 -14.21
C THR A 118 -0.81 -3.06 -14.84
N ALA A 119 -1.84 -3.41 -14.06
CA ALA A 119 -3.03 -4.04 -14.61
C ALA A 119 -3.83 -3.02 -15.47
N PRO A 120 -4.40 -3.45 -16.61
CA PRO A 120 -5.13 -2.55 -17.49
C PRO A 120 -6.26 -1.84 -16.74
N HIS A 121 -6.32 -0.51 -16.87
CA HIS A 121 -7.46 0.25 -16.39
C HIS A 121 -8.70 -0.15 -17.19
N PRO A 122 -9.85 -0.47 -16.57
CA PRO A 122 -11.10 -0.61 -17.30
C PRO A 122 -11.39 0.77 -17.90
N GLN A 123 -11.34 0.87 -19.22
CA GLN A 123 -11.71 2.10 -19.90
C GLN A 123 -13.15 2.43 -19.53
N ALA A 124 -13.34 3.55 -18.83
CA ALA A 124 -14.66 4.15 -18.69
C ALA A 124 -15.24 4.36 -20.10
N GLY A 125 -16.52 4.02 -20.25
CA GLY A 125 -17.22 3.85 -21.51
C GLY A 125 -16.83 4.80 -22.64
N HIS A 126 -16.57 4.18 -23.78
CA HIS A 126 -16.50 4.79 -25.09
C HIS A 126 -17.75 5.66 -25.33
N ASN A 127 -17.61 6.98 -25.26
CA ASN A 127 -18.55 7.91 -25.88
C ASN A 127 -17.79 9.11 -26.44
N GLY A 128 -17.62 9.10 -27.77
CA GLY A 128 -17.70 10.26 -28.64
C GLY A 128 -16.71 11.42 -28.44
N ASN A 129 -15.67 11.41 -29.27
CA ASN A 129 -15.09 12.60 -29.92
C ASN A 129 -14.34 13.63 -29.06
N ALA A 130 -13.04 13.38 -28.86
CA ALA A 130 -11.98 14.39 -28.99
C ALA A 130 -10.70 13.59 -29.26
N GLY A 131 -10.12 13.63 -30.45
CA GLY A 131 -9.45 14.82 -30.95
C GLY A 131 -7.96 14.67 -30.59
N LYS A 132 -7.16 14.25 -31.57
CA LYS A 132 -5.72 14.01 -31.50
C LYS A 132 -4.97 15.19 -30.86
N GLU A 133 -4.23 14.95 -29.78
CA GLU A 133 -3.01 15.66 -29.37
C GLU A 133 -2.51 14.96 -28.09
N LEU A 134 -1.51 14.09 -28.14
CA LEU A 134 -0.11 14.46 -27.93
C LEU A 134 0.78 13.28 -28.33
N LEU A 135 1.11 13.18 -29.62
CA LEU A 135 2.23 12.38 -30.12
C LEU A 135 3.37 13.33 -30.45
N ALA A 136 4.11 13.80 -29.45
CA ALA A 136 5.37 14.49 -29.70
C ALA A 136 6.26 14.58 -28.45
N HIS A 137 6.72 13.46 -27.90
CA HIS A 137 8.05 13.43 -27.26
C HIS A 137 8.76 12.11 -27.59
N ARG A 138 9.41 12.12 -28.76
CA ARG A 138 10.47 11.18 -29.15
C ARG A 138 11.58 11.21 -28.09
N LEU A 139 11.99 10.03 -27.62
CA LEU A 139 13.27 9.79 -26.96
C LEU A 139 14.44 10.22 -27.86
N PRO A 140 15.49 10.88 -27.34
CA PRO A 140 16.70 11.16 -28.12
C PRO A 140 17.50 9.87 -28.38
N LYS A 141 17.77 9.63 -29.67
CA LYS A 141 18.57 8.51 -30.18
C LYS A 141 20.06 8.81 -29.95
N ALA A 142 20.76 7.89 -29.29
CA ALA A 142 22.21 7.93 -29.09
C ALA A 142 22.94 8.01 -30.44
N ALA A 143 23.81 9.00 -30.59
CA ALA A 143 24.69 9.14 -31.74
C ALA A 143 26.05 8.51 -31.41
N ASP A 144 26.25 7.31 -31.94
CA ASP A 144 27.52 6.61 -32.02
C ASP A 144 28.45 7.38 -32.98
N LYS A 145 29.59 7.87 -32.48
CA LYS A 145 30.65 8.49 -33.28
C LYS A 145 31.94 7.73 -33.07
N HIS A 146 32.15 6.73 -33.91
CA HIS A 146 33.47 6.23 -34.26
C HIS A 146 34.39 7.40 -34.61
N ARG A 147 35.43 7.62 -33.80
CA ARG A 147 36.60 8.39 -34.21
C ARG A 147 37.87 7.63 -33.85
N GLU A 148 38.48 7.16 -34.91
CA GLU A 148 39.77 6.52 -35.09
C GLU A 148 40.90 7.27 -34.35
N TYR A 149 41.58 6.61 -33.40
CA TYR A 149 42.80 7.11 -32.77
C TYR A 149 44.00 6.30 -33.28
N ARG A 150 44.82 6.97 -34.09
CA ARG A 150 46.11 6.49 -34.60
C ARG A 150 47.19 6.65 -33.51
N ARG A 151 48.04 5.63 -33.40
CA ARG A 151 49.07 5.39 -32.37
C ARG A 151 50.19 6.45 -32.25
N ASP A 152 50.53 6.77 -30.99
CA ASP A 152 51.86 6.94 -30.31
C ASP A 152 52.98 7.86 -30.85
N PRO A 153 54.01 8.25 -30.04
CA PRO A 153 54.20 8.16 -28.56
C PRO A 153 54.77 9.43 -27.84
N ARG A 154 54.63 9.41 -26.49
CA ARG A 154 55.36 10.03 -25.33
C ARG A 154 56.66 10.87 -25.56
N PRO A 155 57.08 11.80 -24.66
CA PRO A 155 57.38 11.48 -23.23
C PRO A 155 57.32 12.56 -22.10
N LEU A 156 57.28 12.01 -20.86
CA LEU A 156 57.91 12.39 -19.56
C LEU A 156 57.70 13.76 -18.89
N SER A 157 57.16 13.74 -17.64
CA SER A 157 57.75 14.29 -16.39
C SER A 157 56.67 14.27 -15.29
N SER A 158 56.64 13.30 -14.36
CA SER A 158 57.37 13.20 -13.08
C SER A 158 56.74 14.00 -11.92
N SER A 159 56.50 13.26 -10.82
CA SER A 159 56.33 13.69 -9.42
C SER A 159 54.94 14.19 -8.99
N ALA A 160 54.41 13.91 -7.81
CA ALA A 160 54.61 12.90 -6.77
C ALA A 160 53.40 13.06 -5.82
N ILE A 161 52.91 11.95 -5.29
CA ILE A 161 51.85 11.89 -4.27
C ILE A 161 52.51 12.04 -2.90
N ILE A 162 51.93 12.85 -2.01
CA ILE A 162 52.05 12.69 -0.56
C ILE A 162 50.63 12.68 -0.01
N ILE A 163 50.30 11.60 0.70
CA ILE A 163 49.11 11.45 1.54
C ILE A 163 49.69 11.23 2.95
N ASP A 164 49.21 12.00 3.93
CA ASP A 164 49.40 11.75 5.37
C ASP A 164 48.54 10.57 5.84
#